data_AF-A0A4R7EV52-F1
#
_entry.id   AF-A0A4R7EV52-F1
#
_cell.length_a   1.000
_cell.length_b   1.000
_cell.length_c   1.000
_cell.angle_alpha   90.00
_cell.angle_beta   90.00
_cell.angle_gamma   90.00
#
_symmetry.space_group_name_H-M   'P 1'
#
loop_
_entity.id
_entity.type
_entity.pdbx_description
1 polymer ?
#
loop_
_entity_poly.entity_id
_entity_poly.type
_entity_poly.pdbx_seq_one_letter_code
_entity_poly.pdbx_strand_id
1 'polypeptide(L)' 'MKKNTVILLLGILLFALSFWLYYIEIFNAQTAYFIIGIALVMIIAPIVIYVFNKSN' A
#
# COMPACT_ATOMS: atom_id res chain seq x y z
N MET A 1 -8.45 9.29 12.88
CA MET A 1 -8.78 8.79 11.52
C MET A 1 -7.92 9.39 10.41
N LYS A 2 -7.66 10.71 10.34
CA LYS A 2 -6.86 11.33 9.25
C LYS A 2 -5.51 10.65 8.97
N LYS A 3 -4.77 10.25 10.01
CA LYS A 3 -3.48 9.53 9.87
C LYS A 3 -3.63 8.19 9.12
N ASN A 4 -4.68 7.43 9.42
CA ASN A 4 -4.94 6.13 8.79
C ASN A 4 -5.33 6.30 7.31
N THR A 5 -6.07 7.37 6.98
CA THR A 5 -6.37 7.75 5.59
C THR A 5 -5.11 8.11 4.82
N VAL A 6 -4.16 8.84 5.43
CA VAL A 6 -2.88 9.16 4.79
C VAL A 6 -2.05 7.90 4.55
N ILE A 7 -1.98 6.99 5.52
CA ILE A 7 -1.26 5.71 5.36
C ILE A 7 -1.88 4.87 4.22
N LEU A 8 -3.21 4.82 4.14
CA LEU A 8 -3.93 4.15 3.05
C LEU A 8 -3.56 4.77 1.68
N LEU A 9 -3.61 6.10 1.56
CA LEU A 9 -3.28 6.80 0.32
C LEU A 9 -1.81 6.60 -0.09
N LEU A 10 -0.89 6.61 0.87
CA LEU A 10 0.52 6.30 0.62
C LEU A 10 0.71 4.85 0.16
N GLY A 11 -0.01 3.90 0.75
CA GLY A 11 -0.01 2.51 0.30
C GLY A 11 -0.49 2.36 -1.16
N ILE A 12 -1.60 3.02 -1.52
CA ILE A 12 -2.12 3.03 -2.90
C ILE A 12 -1.09 3.65 -3.87
N LEU A 13 -0.49 4.78 -3.48
CA LEU A 13 0.52 5.46 -4.30
C LEU A 13 1.75 4.57 -4.49
N LEU A 14 2.24 3.94 -3.43
CA LEU A 14 3.41 3.07 -3.46
C LEU A 14 3.15 1.82 -4.33
N PHE A 15 1.93 1.26 -4.27
CA PHE A 15 1.50 0.16 -5.12
C PHE A 15 1.56 0.54 -6.60
N ALA A 16 0.95 1.67 -6.97
CA ALA A 16 0.93 2.16 -8.35
C ALA A 16 2.35 2.50 -8.86
N LEU A 17 3.15 3.15 -8.01
CA LEU A 17 4.53 3.50 -8.33
C LEU A 17 5.39 2.26 -8.55
N SER A 18 5.21 1.21 -7.74
CA SER A 18 5.94 -0.05 -7.90
C SER A 18 5.66 -0.70 -9.25
N PHE A 19 4.40 -0.73 -9.69
CA PHE A 19 4.02 -1.25 -11.00
C PHE A 19 4.63 -0.42 -12.13
N TRP A 20 4.56 0.91 -12.01
CA TRP A 20 5.13 1.81 -13.00
C TRP A 20 6.64 1.60 -13.15
N LEU A 21 7.39 1.62 -12.04
CA LEU A 21 8.84 1.46 -12.03
C LEU A 21 9.29 0.09 -12.55
N TYR A 22 8.52 -0.96 -12.28
CA TYR A 22 8.75 -2.28 -12.87
C TYR A 22 8.48 -2.30 -14.38
N TYR A 23 7.39 -1.67 -14.83
CA TYR A 23 7.02 -1.60 -16.24
C TYR A 23 8.05 -0.84 -17.10
N ILE A 24 8.66 0.21 -16.56
CA ILE A 24 9.76 0.95 -17.22
C ILE A 24 11.14 0.37 -16.91
N GLU A 25 11.21 -0.86 -16.39
CA GLU A 25 12.43 -1.64 -16.15
C GLU A 25 13.48 -0.96 -15.25
N ILE A 26 13.07 -0.05 -14.35
CA ILE A 26 14.00 0.60 -13.41
C ILE A 26 14.51 -0.39 -12.35
N PHE A 27 13.65 -1.30 -11.88
CA PHE A 27 14.02 -2.35 -10.92
C PHE A 27 13.42 -3.70 -11.31
N ASN A 28 13.98 -4.78 -10.76
CA ASN A 28 13.57 -6.14 -11.08
C ASN A 28 12.25 -6.57 -10.39
N ALA A 29 11.74 -7.74 -10.78
CA ALA A 29 10.51 -8.30 -10.25
C ALA A 29 10.56 -8.54 -8.74
N GLN A 30 11.70 -8.99 -8.20
CA GLN A 30 11.87 -9.26 -6.77
C GLN A 30 11.69 -7.97 -5.93
N THR A 31 12.30 -6.87 -6.36
CA THR A 31 12.14 -5.56 -5.71
C THR A 31 10.71 -5.06 -5.82
N ALA A 32 10.07 -5.22 -6.99
CA ALA A 32 8.68 -4.85 -7.19
C ALA A 32 7.73 -5.61 -6.25
N TYR A 33 7.90 -6.93 -6.12
CA TYR A 33 7.08 -7.75 -5.21
C TYR A 33 7.25 -7.35 -3.75
N PHE A 34 8.48 -7.01 -3.33
CA PHE A 34 8.73 -6.53 -1.98
C PHE A 34 8.00 -5.22 -1.69
N ILE A 35 8.09 -4.25 -2.61
CA ILE A 35 7.40 -2.95 -2.47
C ILE A 35 5.88 -3.14 -2.48
N ILE A 36 5.35 -3.99 -3.36
CA ILE A 36 3.93 -4.35 -3.39
C ILE A 36 3.48 -4.94 -2.05
N GLY A 37 4.30 -5.83 -1.45
CA GLY A 37 4.02 -6.40 -0.13
C GLY A 37 3.86 -5.33 0.96
N ILE A 38 4.77 -4.37 1.02
CA ILE A 38 4.69 -3.23 1.95
C ILE A 38 3.43 -2.40 1.68
N ALA A 39 3.17 -2.08 0.41
CA ALA A 39 2.03 -1.29 0.01
C ALA A 39 0.69 -1.95 0.43
N LEU A 40 0.58 -3.26 0.28
CA LEU A 40 -0.60 -4.02 0.71
C LEU A 40 -0.82 -3.94 2.23
N VAL A 41 0.24 -4.05 3.04
CA VAL A 41 0.14 -3.87 4.50
C VAL A 41 -0.37 -2.47 4.85
N MET A 42 0.15 -1.44 4.17
CA MET A 42 -0.28 -0.05 4.36
C MET A 42 -1.73 0.19 3.93
N ILE A 43 -2.27 -0.60 3.00
CA ILE A 43 -3.67 -0.51 2.58
C ILE A 43 -4.57 -1.28 3.55
N ILE A 44 -4.23 -2.53 3.86
CA ILE A 44 -5.07 -3.43 4.63
C ILE A 44 -5.18 -2.98 6.10
N ALA A 45 -4.07 -2.58 6.74
CA ALA A 45 -4.09 -2.26 8.16
C ALA A 45 -5.05 -1.09 8.51
N PRO A 46 -5.06 0.05 7.79
CA PRO A 46 -6.06 1.10 7.98
C PRO A 46 -7.51 0.65 7.77
N ILE A 47 -7.76 -0.20 6.76
CA ILE A 47 -9.10 -0.72 6.46
C ILE A 47 -9.58 -1.60 7.61
N VAL A 48 -8.73 -2.51 8.08
CA VAL A 48 -9.03 -3.38 9.22
C VAL A 48 -9.35 -2.54 10.46
N ILE A 49 -8.52 -1.54 10.80
CA ILE A 49 -8.77 -0.63 11.93
C ILE A 49 -10.10 0.11 11.78
N TYR A 50 -10.44 0.57 10.56
CA TYR A 50 -11.71 1.23 10.30
C TYR A 50 -12.90 0.30 10.53
N VAL A 51 -12.84 -0.93 10.03
CA VAL A 51 -13.91 -1.94 10.17
C VAL A 51 -14.10 -2.31 11.65
N PHE A 52 -13.01 -2.56 12.38
CA PHE A 52 -13.07 -2.87 13.81
C PHE A 52 -13.68 -1.73 14.63
N ASN A 53 -13.23 -0.49 14.40
CA ASN A 53 -13.77 0.68 15.11
C ASN A 53 -15.24 0.99 14.77
N LYS A 54 -15.75 0.48 13.65
CA LYS A 54 -17.15 0.67 13.26
C LYS A 54 -18.07 -0.44 13.78
N SER A 55 -17.51 -1.60 14.08
CA SER A 55 -18.26 -2.77 14.55
C SER A 55 -18.37 -2.84 16.09
N ASN A 56 -17.67 -1.95 16.79
CA ASN A 56 -17.63 -1.78 18.25
C ASN A 56 -18.25 -0.43 18.61
#